data_AF-A0A4D6H9H3-F1
#
_entry.id   AF-A0A4D6H9H3-F1
#
_cell.length_a   1.000
_cell.length_b   1.000
_cell.length_c   1.000
_cell.angle_alpha   90.00
_cell.angle_beta   90.00
_cell.angle_gamma   90.00
#
_symmetry.space_group_name_H-M   'P 1'
#
loop_
_entity.id
_entity.type
_entity.pdbx_description
1 polymer ?
#
loop_
_entity_poly.entity_id
_entity_poly.type
_entity_poly.pdbx_seq_one_letter_code
_entity_poly.pdbx_strand_id
1 'polypeptide(L)'
;MLDELLGRAALKERIETLEAEKQSLEEQLEAEQRRRKEAVTDRQDAERRVNELEDRITQLEDRVERLQGEEHTLDYRRREEVSGVRLSRILDRLESIDSGPESVLTAVLTDGREIPQPVREAFGERATLVSRAAPCLAVADDAGLVSAAFDLPNSPEAFSTWSDGVELQRSWLEPTGEYTLALVRSDLFAMGVYEGGEQTAFHGFDSDLKSKHSKGGFSQSRFERIREGQIDSHLERCRAALEERPEDAPLFVVGESSVLHEVSREADATAAVDATGEPEAALDSAFDSFWTVTLYGI
;
A
#
# COMPACT_ATOMS: atom_id res chain seq x y z
N MET A 1 -82.95 15.05 -30.49
CA MET A 1 -83.66 13.93 -31.13
C MET A 1 -83.31 13.72 -32.61
N LEU A 2 -82.94 14.74 -33.41
CA LEU A 2 -82.45 14.54 -34.80
C LEU A 2 -80.94 14.18 -34.90
N ASP A 3 -80.13 14.55 -33.90
CA ASP A 3 -78.68 14.26 -33.88
C ASP A 3 -78.33 12.81 -33.46
N GLU A 4 -79.25 12.10 -32.76
CA GLU A 4 -79.11 10.68 -32.40
C GLU A 4 -79.47 9.73 -33.54
N LEU A 5 -80.45 10.09 -34.38
CA LEU A 5 -80.94 9.26 -35.50
C LEU A 5 -80.00 9.27 -36.73
N LEU A 6 -79.03 10.19 -36.80
CA LEU A 6 -78.11 10.35 -37.94
C LEU A 6 -76.63 10.02 -37.59
N GLY A 7 -76.36 9.39 -36.45
CA GLY A 7 -75.00 8.95 -36.05
C GLY A 7 -74.03 10.08 -35.69
N ARG A 8 -74.51 11.34 -35.68
CA ARG A 8 -73.69 12.54 -35.44
C ARG A 8 -73.25 12.67 -33.98
N ALA A 9 -74.07 12.19 -33.04
CA ALA A 9 -73.73 12.16 -31.61
C ALA A 9 -72.55 11.21 -31.32
N ALA A 10 -72.58 9.98 -31.85
CA ALA A 10 -71.48 9.02 -31.70
C ALA A 10 -70.18 9.49 -32.37
N LEU A 11 -70.28 10.19 -33.50
CA LEU A 11 -69.11 10.81 -34.15
C LEU A 11 -68.53 11.97 -33.32
N LYS A 12 -69.36 12.79 -32.68
CA LYS A 12 -68.89 13.85 -31.78
C LYS A 12 -68.16 13.27 -30.56
N GLU A 13 -68.72 12.24 -29.93
CA GLU A 13 -68.08 11.55 -28.79
C GLU A 13 -66.74 10.92 -29.21
N ARG A 14 -66.66 10.35 -30.42
CA ARG A 14 -65.40 9.82 -30.95
C ARG A 14 -64.39 10.92 -31.27
N ILE A 15 -64.83 12.07 -31.77
CA ILE A 15 -63.98 13.24 -31.99
C ILE A 15 -63.44 13.75 -30.66
N GLU A 16 -64.29 13.94 -29.64
CA GLU A 16 -63.86 14.40 -28.32
C GLU A 16 -62.87 13.41 -27.67
N THR A 17 -63.10 12.11 -27.80
CA THR A 17 -62.17 11.07 -27.33
C THR A 17 -60.83 11.15 -28.05
N LEU A 18 -60.83 11.25 -29.38
CA LEU A 18 -59.61 11.35 -30.18
C LEU A 18 -58.85 12.66 -29.94
N GLU A 19 -59.56 13.76 -29.69
CA GLU A 19 -58.96 15.04 -29.32
C GLU A 19 -58.30 14.98 -27.94
N ALA A 20 -58.94 14.33 -26.96
CA ALA A 20 -58.34 14.09 -25.65
C ALA A 20 -57.13 13.14 -25.72
N GLU A 21 -57.21 12.06 -26.50
CA GLU A 21 -56.08 11.16 -26.76
C GLU A 21 -54.93 11.88 -27.46
N LYS A 22 -55.23 12.71 -28.46
CA LYS A 22 -54.23 13.53 -29.15
C LYS A 22 -53.54 14.49 -28.18
N GLN A 23 -54.29 15.19 -27.34
CA GLN A 23 -53.73 16.11 -26.35
C GLN A 23 -52.83 15.36 -25.36
N SER A 24 -53.25 14.19 -24.86
CA SER A 24 -52.43 13.37 -23.97
C SER A 24 -51.13 12.89 -24.63
N LEU A 25 -51.18 12.49 -25.90
CA LEU A 25 -50.00 12.08 -26.66
C LEU A 25 -49.05 13.25 -26.94
N GLU A 26 -49.58 14.45 -27.21
CA GLU A 26 -48.80 15.67 -27.37
C GLU A 26 -48.07 16.04 -26.07
N GLU A 27 -48.76 15.99 -24.92
CA GLU A 27 -48.16 16.24 -23.61
C GLU A 27 -47.06 15.22 -23.25
N GLN A 28 -47.29 13.93 -23.57
CA GLN A 28 -46.27 12.88 -23.37
C GLN A 28 -45.06 13.08 -24.29
N LEU A 29 -45.28 13.44 -25.55
CA LEU A 29 -44.21 13.72 -26.50
C LEU A 29 -43.36 14.91 -26.04
N GLU A 30 -43.99 15.98 -25.56
CA GLU A 30 -43.27 17.13 -25.01
C GLU A 30 -42.46 16.77 -23.77
N ALA A 31 -43.01 15.96 -22.86
CA ALA A 31 -42.31 15.50 -21.66
C ALA A 31 -41.07 14.66 -22.03
N GLU A 32 -41.20 13.75 -23.00
CA GLU A 32 -40.06 12.96 -23.49
C GLU A 32 -39.03 13.80 -24.24
N GLN A 33 -39.47 14.79 -25.02
CA GLN A 33 -38.55 15.73 -25.67
C GLN A 33 -37.76 16.56 -24.64
N ARG A 34 -38.41 17.00 -23.56
CA ARG A 34 -37.75 17.69 -22.43
C ARG A 34 -36.71 16.79 -21.76
N ARG A 35 -37.08 15.56 -21.39
CA ARG A 35 -36.15 14.57 -20.79
C ARG A 35 -34.95 14.27 -21.68
N ARG A 36 -35.18 14.11 -22.98
CA ARG A 36 -34.10 13.88 -23.95
C ARG A 36 -33.14 15.07 -24.02
N LYS A 37 -33.67 16.30 -23.98
CA LYS A 37 -32.85 17.52 -23.98
C LYS A 37 -32.00 17.62 -22.72
N GLU A 38 -32.60 17.38 -21.55
CA GLU A 38 -31.89 17.36 -20.26
C GLU A 38 -30.78 16.32 -20.25
N ALA A 39 -31.05 15.08 -20.66
CA ALA A 39 -30.04 14.02 -20.73
C ALA A 39 -28.87 14.35 -21.68
N VAL A 40 -29.13 15.06 -22.79
CA VAL A 40 -28.07 15.53 -23.69
C VAL A 40 -27.23 16.62 -23.03
N THR A 41 -27.86 17.55 -22.31
CA THR A 41 -27.16 18.59 -21.55
C THR A 41 -26.29 17.98 -20.45
N ASP A 42 -26.85 17.06 -19.65
CA ASP A 42 -26.09 16.39 -18.59
C ASP A 42 -24.88 15.63 -19.14
N ARG A 43 -25.04 14.96 -20.30
CA ARG A 43 -23.93 14.30 -20.99
C ARG A 43 -22.86 15.29 -21.44
N GLN A 44 -23.26 16.41 -22.03
CA GLN A 44 -22.32 17.47 -22.46
C GLN A 44 -21.58 18.09 -21.27
N ASP A 45 -22.24 18.23 -20.13
CA ASP A 45 -21.66 18.77 -18.91
C ASP A 45 -20.62 17.80 -18.32
N ALA A 46 -20.92 16.50 -18.33
CA ALA A 46 -19.98 15.46 -17.95
C ALA A 46 -18.76 15.41 -18.89
N GLU A 47 -18.98 15.49 -20.21
CA GLU A 47 -17.89 15.53 -21.21
C GLU A 47 -16.98 16.74 -21.00
N ARG A 48 -17.54 17.94 -20.74
CA ARG A 48 -16.73 19.13 -20.41
C ARG A 48 -15.90 18.93 -19.15
N ARG A 49 -16.47 18.30 -18.13
CA ARG A 49 -15.77 18.00 -16.88
C ARG A 49 -14.59 17.05 -17.09
N VAL A 50 -14.76 16.03 -17.94
CA VAL A 50 -13.67 15.10 -18.29
C VAL A 50 -12.54 15.87 -18.98
N ASN A 51 -12.85 16.67 -20.00
CA ASN A 51 -11.84 17.45 -20.72
C ASN A 51 -11.10 18.42 -19.78
N GLU A 52 -11.81 19.12 -18.88
CA GLU A 52 -11.18 19.98 -17.86
C GLU A 52 -10.23 19.22 -16.94
N LEU A 53 -10.59 17.98 -16.57
CA LEU A 53 -9.74 17.13 -15.73
C LEU A 53 -8.53 16.60 -16.50
N GLU A 54 -8.70 16.20 -17.76
CA GLU A 54 -7.60 15.77 -18.63
C GLU A 54 -6.60 16.90 -18.90
N ASP A 55 -7.08 18.11 -19.18
CA ASP A 55 -6.24 19.30 -19.33
C ASP A 55 -5.45 19.58 -18.04
N ARG A 56 -6.09 19.38 -16.88
CA ARG A 56 -5.43 19.58 -15.58
C ARG A 56 -4.41 18.49 -15.27
N ILE A 57 -4.67 17.24 -15.64
CA ILE A 57 -3.70 16.15 -15.54
C ILE A 57 -2.47 16.51 -16.37
N THR A 58 -2.66 16.87 -17.64
CA THR A 58 -1.57 17.26 -18.55
C THR A 58 -0.74 18.41 -17.96
N GLN A 59 -1.39 19.46 -17.44
CA GLN A 59 -0.68 20.59 -16.80
C GLN A 59 0.10 20.18 -15.54
N LEU A 60 -0.41 19.21 -14.77
CA LEU A 60 0.27 18.69 -13.59
C LEU A 60 1.46 17.81 -13.99
N GLU A 61 1.31 16.96 -15.00
CA GLU A 61 2.39 16.16 -15.58
C GLU A 61 3.53 17.07 -16.08
N ASP A 62 3.22 18.10 -16.88
CA ASP A 62 4.21 19.08 -17.36
C ASP A 62 4.89 19.85 -16.22
N ARG A 63 4.19 20.06 -15.10
CA ARG A 63 4.78 20.71 -13.92
C ARG A 63 5.69 19.76 -13.16
N VAL A 64 5.30 18.49 -13.03
CA VAL A 64 6.13 17.44 -12.43
C VAL A 64 7.39 17.22 -13.27
N GLU A 65 7.27 17.11 -14.59
CA GLU A 65 8.41 16.93 -15.50
C GLU A 65 9.39 18.11 -15.41
N ARG A 66 8.89 19.35 -15.33
CA ARG A 66 9.75 20.53 -15.13
C ARG A 66 10.43 20.55 -13.77
N LEU A 67 9.74 20.17 -12.70
CA LEU A 67 10.33 20.06 -11.38
C LEU A 67 11.37 18.92 -11.31
N GLN A 68 11.14 17.83 -12.04
CA GLN A 68 12.07 16.71 -12.17
C GLN A 68 13.29 17.05 -13.04
N GLY A 69 13.15 17.93 -14.03
CA GLY A 69 14.24 18.34 -14.92
C GLY A 69 15.25 19.31 -14.32
N GLU A 70 14.92 20.00 -13.22
CA GLU A 70 15.84 20.88 -12.47
C GLU A 70 16.66 20.12 -11.41
N GLU A 71 16.22 18.92 -11.00
CA GLU A 71 17.08 17.95 -10.31
C GLU A 71 17.87 17.18 -11.37
N HIS A 72 19.20 17.32 -11.43
CA HIS A 72 20.02 16.29 -12.08
C HIS A 72 19.61 14.94 -11.49
N THR A 73 18.97 14.08 -12.27
CA THR A 73 18.36 12.82 -11.79
C THR A 73 19.46 11.89 -11.30
N LEU A 74 19.84 12.04 -10.03
CA LEU A 74 20.67 11.09 -9.34
C LEU A 74 19.84 9.81 -9.26
N ASP A 75 20.35 8.77 -9.91
CA ASP A 75 19.81 7.42 -9.90
C ASP A 75 20.75 6.52 -9.09
N TYR A 76 20.18 5.49 -8.48
CA TYR A 76 20.97 4.45 -7.83
C TYR A 76 21.88 3.77 -8.84
N ARG A 77 23.18 3.68 -8.53
CA ARG A 77 24.15 2.89 -9.30
C ARG A 77 23.73 1.42 -9.39
N ARG A 78 23.06 0.91 -8.35
CA ARG A 78 22.54 -0.46 -8.29
C ARG A 78 21.30 -0.50 -7.41
N ARG A 79 20.34 -1.35 -7.77
CA ARG A 79 19.25 -1.78 -6.88
C ARG A 79 19.08 -3.29 -7.03
N GLU A 80 19.14 -4.03 -5.93
CA GLU A 80 19.08 -5.50 -5.93
C GLU A 80 18.37 -5.98 -4.66
N GLU A 81 17.38 -6.85 -4.80
CA GLU A 81 16.81 -7.59 -3.67
C GLU A 81 17.70 -8.80 -3.36
N VAL A 82 18.11 -8.93 -2.10
CA VAL A 82 19.03 -9.94 -1.62
C VAL A 82 18.50 -10.59 -0.34
N SER A 83 18.67 -11.90 -0.22
CA SER A 83 18.25 -12.66 0.96
C SER A 83 19.16 -13.88 1.19
N GLY A 84 19.04 -14.48 2.38
CA GLY A 84 19.74 -15.70 2.78
C GLY A 84 21.24 -15.65 2.53
N VAL A 85 21.79 -16.70 1.91
CA VAL A 85 23.24 -16.87 1.67
C VAL A 85 23.85 -15.71 0.89
N ARG A 86 23.09 -15.05 0.00
CA ARG A 86 23.60 -13.91 -0.77
C ARG A 86 23.77 -12.68 0.12
N LEU A 87 22.77 -12.37 0.94
CA LEU A 87 22.81 -11.28 1.91
C LEU A 87 23.95 -11.52 2.92
N SER A 88 24.01 -12.71 3.50
CA SER A 88 25.06 -13.06 4.47
C SER A 88 26.48 -12.80 3.97
N ARG A 89 26.76 -13.16 2.71
CA ARG A 89 28.06 -12.89 2.06
C ARG A 89 28.33 -11.41 1.79
N ILE A 90 27.30 -10.60 1.62
CA ILE A 90 27.45 -9.15 1.47
C ILE A 90 27.79 -8.55 2.83
N LEU A 91 27.10 -8.98 3.88
CA LEU A 91 27.37 -8.53 5.25
C LEU A 91 28.76 -8.97 5.73
N ASP A 92 29.20 -10.20 5.41
CA ASP A 92 30.58 -10.66 5.67
C ASP A 92 31.62 -9.70 5.06
N ARG A 93 31.34 -9.16 3.88
CA ARG A 93 32.24 -8.22 3.21
C ARG A 93 32.22 -6.86 3.88
N LEU A 94 31.06 -6.37 4.30
CA LEU A 94 30.94 -5.11 5.02
C LEU A 94 31.69 -5.17 6.36
N GLU A 95 31.51 -6.24 7.13
CA GLU A 95 32.22 -6.47 8.39
C GLU A 95 33.74 -6.65 8.20
N SER A 96 34.18 -7.08 7.02
CA SER A 96 35.61 -7.19 6.71
C SER A 96 36.28 -5.87 6.33
N ILE A 97 35.52 -4.78 6.20
CA ILE A 97 36.08 -3.45 5.97
C ILE A 97 36.71 -2.99 7.28
N ASP A 98 38.05 -2.97 7.27
CA ASP A 98 38.88 -2.40 8.31
C ASP A 98 39.73 -1.32 7.64
N SER A 99 39.45 -0.06 7.99
CA SER A 99 40.14 1.09 7.44
C SER A 99 40.68 1.98 8.56
N GLY A 100 41.37 3.07 8.19
CA GLY A 100 41.97 3.96 9.19
C GLY A 100 40.94 4.49 10.21
N PRO A 101 41.37 5.05 11.34
CA PRO A 101 40.45 5.62 12.31
C PRO A 101 39.51 6.65 11.66
N GLU A 102 38.22 6.55 11.96
CA GLU A 102 37.15 7.48 11.49
C GLU A 102 36.99 7.55 9.95
N SER A 103 37.19 6.43 9.25
CA SER A 103 37.13 6.38 7.78
C SER A 103 35.86 5.76 7.22
N VAL A 104 35.04 5.10 8.05
CA VAL A 104 33.77 4.50 7.62
C VAL A 104 32.60 5.16 8.35
N LEU A 105 31.71 5.76 7.58
CA LEU A 105 30.40 6.20 8.06
C LEU A 105 29.45 5.00 8.08
N THR A 106 28.80 4.82 9.22
CA THR A 106 27.59 4.00 9.34
C THR A 106 26.45 4.85 9.90
N ALA A 107 25.30 4.85 9.23
CA ALA A 107 24.15 5.61 9.66
C ALA A 107 22.85 4.84 9.46
N VAL A 108 21.97 4.87 10.47
CA VAL A 108 20.60 4.37 10.37
C VAL A 108 19.65 5.55 10.31
N LEU A 109 18.86 5.63 9.24
CA LEU A 109 17.81 6.63 9.06
C LEU A 109 16.46 5.93 9.19
N THR A 110 15.62 6.40 10.10
CA THR A 110 14.25 5.90 10.28
C THR A 110 13.24 6.54 9.31
N ASP A 111 13.56 7.72 8.79
CA ASP A 111 12.79 8.39 7.75
C ASP A 111 13.67 9.27 6.86
N GLY A 112 13.12 9.66 5.70
CA GLY A 112 13.83 10.47 4.71
C GLY A 112 13.67 11.98 4.89
N ARG A 113 13.05 12.47 5.98
CA ARG A 113 12.68 13.89 6.12
C ARG A 113 13.88 14.77 6.45
N GLU A 114 14.80 14.27 7.27
CA GLU A 114 16.02 14.97 7.64
C GLU A 114 17.24 14.10 7.37
N ILE A 115 18.23 14.67 6.68
CA ILE A 115 19.50 13.99 6.42
C ILE A 115 20.48 14.44 7.52
N PRO A 116 21.09 13.54 8.31
CA PRO A 116 22.12 13.91 9.26
C PRO A 116 23.34 14.55 8.58
N GLN A 117 24.04 15.46 9.26
CA GLN A 117 25.25 16.10 8.71
C GLN A 117 26.32 15.09 8.28
N PRO A 118 26.64 14.03 9.05
CA PRO A 118 27.62 13.02 8.63
C PRO A 118 27.26 12.36 7.29
N VAL A 119 25.97 12.11 7.06
CA VAL A 119 25.47 11.52 5.80
C VAL A 119 25.62 12.48 4.64
N ARG A 120 25.36 13.79 4.85
CA ARG A 120 25.63 14.81 3.82
C ARG A 120 27.11 14.92 3.49
N GLU A 121 27.97 14.81 4.49
CA GLU A 121 29.42 14.89 4.31
C GLU A 121 29.95 13.69 3.52
N ALA A 122 29.52 12.47 3.85
CA ALA A 122 29.98 11.26 3.17
C ALA A 122 29.42 11.11 1.75
N PHE A 123 28.12 11.37 1.54
CA PHE A 123 27.46 11.11 0.25
C PHE A 123 27.37 12.36 -0.65
N GLY A 124 27.61 13.56 -0.11
CA GLY A 124 27.51 14.82 -0.86
C GLY A 124 26.12 15.01 -1.48
N GLU A 125 26.08 15.30 -2.79
CA GLU A 125 24.83 15.46 -3.54
C GLU A 125 23.96 14.17 -3.54
N ARG A 126 24.60 13.00 -3.42
CA ARG A 126 23.92 11.69 -3.39
C ARG A 126 23.27 11.37 -2.04
N ALA A 127 23.43 12.21 -1.02
CA ALA A 127 22.72 12.02 0.25
C ALA A 127 21.19 12.03 0.07
N THR A 128 20.69 12.67 -1.00
CA THR A 128 19.28 12.61 -1.41
C THR A 128 18.82 11.20 -1.76
N LEU A 129 19.68 10.36 -2.35
CA LEU A 129 19.39 8.95 -2.61
C LEU A 129 19.26 8.14 -1.33
N VAL A 130 20.08 8.45 -0.31
CA VAL A 130 19.98 7.81 1.01
C VAL A 130 18.65 8.16 1.68
N SER A 131 18.24 9.43 1.64
CA SER A 131 16.92 9.86 2.13
C SER A 131 15.78 9.14 1.41
N ARG A 132 15.87 8.93 0.10
CA ARG A 132 14.87 8.18 -0.69
C ARG A 132 14.83 6.68 -0.35
N ALA A 133 15.91 6.12 0.17
CA ALA A 133 15.98 4.72 0.60
C ALA A 133 15.47 4.51 2.03
N ALA A 134 15.26 5.58 2.82
CA ALA A 134 14.84 5.45 4.21
C ALA A 134 13.43 4.81 4.35
N PRO A 135 13.20 3.96 5.37
CA PRO A 135 14.13 3.59 6.46
C PRO A 135 15.28 2.69 5.97
N CYS A 136 16.52 3.05 6.30
CA CYS A 136 17.69 2.34 5.79
C CYS A 136 18.94 2.46 6.69
N LEU A 137 19.84 1.50 6.53
CA LEU A 137 21.23 1.55 6.93
C LEU A 137 22.07 2.04 5.76
N ALA A 138 22.74 3.18 5.91
CA ALA A 138 23.68 3.74 4.95
C ALA A 138 25.12 3.52 5.40
N VAL A 139 25.97 3.09 4.48
CA VAL A 139 27.40 2.83 4.69
C VAL A 139 28.21 3.51 3.60
N ALA A 140 29.21 4.29 4.00
CA ALA A 140 30.16 4.91 3.08
C ALA A 140 31.56 4.96 3.69
N ASP A 141 32.60 4.90 2.86
CA ASP A 141 33.97 5.21 3.27
C ASP A 141 34.41 6.59 2.79
N ASP A 142 35.44 7.13 3.44
CA ASP A 142 36.06 8.42 3.11
C ASP A 142 36.74 8.44 1.72
N ALA A 143 37.16 7.28 1.22
CA ALA A 143 37.77 7.13 -0.10
C ALA A 143 36.75 6.86 -1.24
N GLY A 144 35.46 6.68 -0.91
CA GLY A 144 34.37 6.45 -1.86
C GLY A 144 34.39 5.09 -2.58
N LEU A 145 35.09 4.10 -2.03
CA LEU A 145 35.08 2.71 -2.51
C LEU A 145 33.76 1.98 -2.17
N VAL A 146 33.11 2.40 -1.10
CA VAL A 146 31.88 1.89 -0.51
C VAL A 146 30.89 3.05 -0.44
N SER A 147 29.73 2.83 -1.04
CA SER A 147 28.62 3.80 -1.08
C SER A 147 27.36 2.97 -1.30
N ALA A 148 26.70 2.62 -0.20
CA ALA A 148 25.56 1.72 -0.21
C ALA A 148 24.53 2.06 0.86
N ALA A 149 23.28 1.67 0.61
CA ALA A 149 22.23 1.65 1.61
C ALA A 149 21.46 0.32 1.56
N PHE A 150 20.86 -0.07 2.67
CA PHE A 150 20.06 -1.28 2.84
C PHE A 150 18.77 -0.93 3.56
N ASP A 151 17.62 -1.42 3.11
CA ASP A 151 16.43 -1.39 3.97
C ASP A 151 16.63 -2.28 5.22
N LEU A 152 15.85 -2.03 6.26
CA LEU A 152 16.04 -2.65 7.58
C LEU A 152 14.75 -3.32 8.05
N PRO A 153 14.63 -4.65 7.92
CA PRO A 153 13.50 -5.41 8.48
C PRO A 153 13.33 -5.18 9.99
N ASN A 154 14.45 -5.12 10.72
CA ASN A 154 14.47 -4.90 12.16
C ASN A 154 15.41 -3.73 12.50
N SER A 155 14.93 -2.50 12.27
CA SER A 155 15.73 -1.28 12.42
C SER A 155 16.04 -0.97 13.89
N PRO A 156 17.30 -0.65 14.24
CA PRO A 156 17.62 -0.04 15.53
C PRO A 156 17.15 1.43 15.56
N GLU A 157 17.39 2.10 16.70
CA GLU A 157 17.26 3.55 16.80
C GLU A 157 18.18 4.28 15.81
N ALA A 158 17.75 5.43 15.30
CA ALA A 158 18.51 6.21 14.35
C ALA A 158 19.84 6.69 14.96
N PHE A 159 20.94 6.51 14.21
CA PHE A 159 22.26 7.01 14.59
C PHE A 159 23.10 7.33 13.35
N SER A 160 24.19 8.08 13.54
CA SER A 160 25.20 8.27 12.50
C SER A 160 26.58 8.43 13.15
N THR A 161 27.52 7.56 12.80
CA THR A 161 28.85 7.53 13.41
C THR A 161 29.94 7.22 12.38
N TRP A 162 31.10 7.82 12.59
CA TRP A 162 32.33 7.46 11.88
C TRP A 162 33.15 6.53 12.77
N SER A 163 33.64 5.44 12.21
CA SER A 163 34.50 4.49 12.92
C SER A 163 35.57 3.91 11.99
N ASP A 164 36.40 3.01 12.49
CA ASP A 164 37.37 2.23 11.72
C ASP A 164 36.74 1.05 10.94
N GLY A 165 35.44 0.76 11.15
CA GLY A 165 34.70 -0.28 10.43
C GLY A 165 33.22 0.02 10.26
N VAL A 166 32.46 -0.99 9.85
CA VAL A 166 30.99 -0.88 9.71
C VAL A 166 30.31 -1.27 11.02
N GLU A 167 29.49 -0.36 11.57
CA GLU A 167 28.71 -0.59 12.79
C GLU A 167 27.39 -1.32 12.45
N LEU A 168 27.43 -2.65 12.44
CA LEU A 168 26.33 -3.50 12.00
C LEU A 168 26.04 -4.62 13.01
N GLN A 169 24.76 -4.93 13.20
CA GLN A 169 24.33 -6.19 13.81
C GLN A 169 23.54 -7.02 12.80
N ARG A 170 23.85 -8.32 12.68
CA ARG A 170 23.18 -9.24 11.75
C ARG A 170 21.68 -9.30 11.97
N SER A 171 21.21 -9.22 13.21
CA SER A 171 19.80 -9.25 13.59
C SER A 171 18.95 -8.12 13.00
N TRP A 172 19.57 -7.08 12.43
CA TRP A 172 18.84 -6.01 11.75
C TRP A 172 18.39 -6.41 10.33
N LEU A 173 19.08 -7.37 9.71
CA LEU A 173 18.95 -7.72 8.29
C LEU A 173 18.73 -9.22 8.06
N GLU A 174 19.13 -10.08 9.00
CA GLU A 174 19.06 -11.53 8.91
C GLU A 174 18.24 -12.14 10.06
N PRO A 175 17.49 -13.23 9.78
CA PRO A 175 16.74 -13.97 10.79
C PRO A 175 17.71 -14.66 11.76
N THR A 176 17.95 -14.04 12.92
CA THR A 176 18.90 -14.52 13.93
C THR A 176 18.29 -14.40 15.33
N GLY A 177 18.69 -15.30 16.23
CA GLY A 177 18.12 -15.38 17.58
C GLY A 177 16.69 -15.93 17.57
N GLU A 178 16.06 -15.89 18.74
CA GLU A 178 14.65 -16.26 18.90
C GLU A 178 13.76 -15.05 18.62
N TYR A 179 12.68 -15.24 17.85
CA TYR A 179 11.67 -14.20 17.57
C TYR A 179 10.34 -14.81 17.16
N THR A 180 9.29 -13.99 17.18
CA THR A 180 7.96 -14.34 16.66
C THR A 180 7.67 -13.52 15.41
N LEU A 181 7.23 -14.16 14.33
CA LEU A 181 6.72 -13.49 13.13
C LEU A 181 5.23 -13.78 12.99
N ALA A 182 4.42 -12.75 12.88
CA ALA A 182 2.98 -12.86 12.67
C ALA A 182 2.54 -12.17 11.37
N LEU A 183 1.84 -12.90 10.52
CA LEU A 183 1.11 -12.40 9.36
C LEU A 183 -0.33 -12.04 9.76
N VAL A 184 -0.71 -10.78 9.60
CA VAL A 184 -2.05 -10.26 9.88
C VAL A 184 -2.66 -9.66 8.61
N ARG A 185 -3.75 -10.26 8.15
CA ARG A 185 -4.58 -9.77 7.04
C ARG A 185 -6.00 -9.56 7.54
N SER A 186 -6.82 -8.94 6.71
CA SER A 186 -8.25 -8.77 7.04
C SER A 186 -9.00 -10.10 7.18
N ASP A 187 -8.55 -11.14 6.47
CA ASP A 187 -9.17 -12.45 6.40
C ASP A 187 -8.32 -13.62 6.94
N LEU A 188 -7.06 -13.38 7.29
CA LEU A 188 -6.10 -14.43 7.60
C LEU A 188 -5.12 -14.00 8.69
N PHE A 189 -4.88 -14.92 9.63
CA PHE A 189 -3.87 -14.81 10.65
C PHE A 189 -2.96 -16.02 10.61
N ALA A 190 -1.66 -15.79 10.70
CA ALA A 190 -0.68 -16.85 10.90
C ALA A 190 0.47 -16.31 11.76
N MET A 191 1.00 -17.13 12.64
CA MET A 191 2.06 -16.75 13.57
C MET A 191 3.00 -17.94 13.74
N GLY A 192 4.30 -17.67 13.65
CA GLY A 192 5.35 -18.64 13.88
C GLY A 192 6.34 -18.13 14.92
N VAL A 193 6.83 -19.04 15.76
CA VAL A 193 8.01 -18.81 16.59
C VAL A 193 9.21 -19.38 15.85
N TYR A 194 10.29 -18.61 15.80
CA TYR A 194 11.49 -18.92 15.04
C TYR A 194 12.72 -18.89 15.93
N GLU A 195 13.66 -19.78 15.65
CA GLU A 195 15.04 -19.66 16.10
C GLU A 195 15.94 -19.59 14.86
N GLY A 196 16.48 -18.40 14.59
CA GLY A 196 17.11 -18.09 13.32
C GLY A 196 16.15 -18.32 12.16
N GLY A 197 16.53 -19.18 11.21
CA GLY A 197 15.68 -19.52 10.06
C GLY A 197 14.74 -20.70 10.26
N GLU A 198 14.70 -21.32 11.44
CA GLU A 198 13.90 -22.52 11.70
C GLU A 198 12.63 -22.18 12.48
N GLN A 199 11.47 -22.61 11.97
CA GLN A 199 10.19 -22.46 12.66
C GLN A 199 10.00 -23.56 13.70
N THR A 200 9.86 -23.18 14.97
CA THR A 200 9.74 -24.10 16.11
C THR A 200 8.29 -24.28 16.58
N ALA A 201 7.43 -23.30 16.33
CA ALA A 201 6.00 -23.38 16.60
C ALA A 201 5.18 -22.61 15.56
N PHE A 202 3.92 -23.03 15.38
CA PHE A 202 2.99 -22.43 14.43
C PHE A 202 1.57 -22.32 15.03
N HIS A 203 0.91 -21.20 14.75
CA HIS A 203 -0.50 -20.99 15.00
C HIS A 203 -1.12 -20.18 13.87
N GLY A 204 -2.19 -20.64 13.25
CA GLY A 204 -2.84 -19.92 12.16
C GLY A 204 -4.31 -20.26 12.02
N PHE A 205 -5.08 -19.29 11.52
CA PHE A 205 -6.48 -19.44 11.21
C PHE A 205 -6.92 -18.44 10.14
N ASP A 206 -7.92 -18.80 9.36
CA ASP A 206 -8.61 -17.90 8.46
C ASP A 206 -9.92 -17.39 9.07
N SER A 207 -10.53 -16.45 8.38
CA SER A 207 -11.91 -16.03 8.60
C SER A 207 -12.64 -15.96 7.26
N ASP A 208 -13.78 -16.64 7.19
CA ASP A 208 -14.69 -16.56 6.05
C ASP A 208 -15.33 -15.16 5.95
N LEU A 209 -14.58 -14.18 5.42
CA LEU A 209 -15.12 -12.89 5.05
C LEU A 209 -16.01 -13.06 3.81
N LYS A 210 -17.26 -12.60 3.88
CA LYS A 210 -18.14 -12.64 2.70
C LYS A 210 -17.56 -11.73 1.60
N SER A 211 -17.23 -12.34 0.46
CA SER A 211 -16.60 -11.68 -0.67
C SER A 211 -17.50 -10.62 -1.31
N LYS A 212 -16.87 -9.60 -1.92
CA LYS A 212 -17.57 -8.47 -2.56
C LYS A 212 -18.48 -8.96 -3.68
N HIS A 213 -19.80 -8.95 -3.48
CA HIS A 213 -20.75 -9.14 -4.58
C HIS A 213 -20.80 -7.87 -5.44
N SER A 214 -20.45 -8.00 -6.72
CA SER A 214 -20.41 -6.93 -7.73
C SER A 214 -21.79 -6.39 -8.17
N LYS A 215 -22.87 -6.66 -7.43
CA LYS A 215 -24.21 -6.18 -7.79
C LYS A 215 -24.52 -4.91 -7.01
N GLY A 216 -24.28 -3.77 -7.67
CA GLY A 216 -24.59 -2.44 -7.16
C GLY A 216 -26.08 -2.26 -6.86
N GLY A 217 -26.36 -1.52 -5.78
CA GLY A 217 -27.70 -1.07 -5.42
C GLY A 217 -28.10 -1.42 -3.98
N PHE A 218 -28.34 -0.38 -3.18
CA PHE A 218 -29.01 -0.28 -1.85
C PHE A 218 -28.63 -1.25 -0.72
N SER A 219 -27.90 -2.32 -1.02
CA SER A 219 -27.47 -3.36 -0.09
C SER A 219 -25.97 -3.26 0.23
N GLN A 220 -25.21 -2.50 -0.55
CA GLN A 220 -23.76 -2.30 -0.38
C GLN A 220 -23.40 -1.80 1.03
N SER A 221 -24.05 -0.74 1.51
CA SER A 221 -23.72 -0.17 2.83
C SER A 221 -24.01 -1.10 4.00
N ARG A 222 -24.95 -2.05 3.85
CA ARG A 222 -25.21 -3.09 4.85
C ARG A 222 -24.16 -4.21 4.77
N PHE A 223 -23.74 -4.58 3.57
CA PHE A 223 -22.66 -5.56 3.38
C PHE A 223 -21.32 -5.04 3.88
N GLU A 224 -20.99 -3.78 3.58
CA GLU A 224 -19.78 -3.11 4.06
C GLU A 224 -19.73 -3.08 5.59
N ARG A 225 -20.83 -2.69 6.26
CA ARG A 225 -20.91 -2.72 7.74
C ARG A 225 -20.78 -4.11 8.35
N ILE A 226 -21.37 -5.13 7.72
CA ILE A 226 -21.21 -6.51 8.20
C ILE A 226 -19.76 -6.95 8.03
N ARG A 227 -19.13 -6.62 6.90
CA ARG A 227 -17.74 -6.98 6.61
C ARG A 227 -16.77 -6.27 7.56
N GLU A 228 -16.97 -4.98 7.81
CA GLU A 228 -16.19 -4.21 8.78
C GLU A 228 -16.26 -4.85 10.17
N GLY A 229 -17.46 -5.17 10.66
CA GLY A 229 -17.61 -5.88 11.94
C GLY A 229 -16.99 -7.30 11.96
N GLN A 230 -16.94 -7.99 10.82
CA GLN A 230 -16.22 -9.27 10.72
C GLN A 230 -14.70 -9.08 10.80
N ILE A 231 -14.18 -8.02 10.16
CA ILE A 231 -12.75 -7.67 10.22
C ILE A 231 -12.39 -7.29 11.66
N ASP A 232 -13.19 -6.46 12.34
CA ASP A 232 -12.94 -6.09 13.73
C ASP A 232 -12.88 -7.32 14.64
N SER A 233 -13.85 -8.24 14.50
CA SER A 233 -13.88 -9.50 15.25
C SER A 233 -12.68 -10.40 14.93
N HIS A 234 -12.20 -10.40 13.69
CA HIS A 234 -10.99 -11.12 13.30
C HIS A 234 -9.75 -10.49 13.95
N LEU A 235 -9.61 -9.17 13.90
CA LEU A 235 -8.49 -8.45 14.51
C LEU A 235 -8.44 -8.60 16.04
N GLU A 236 -9.59 -8.64 16.71
CA GLU A 236 -9.66 -8.98 18.14
C GLU A 236 -9.08 -10.38 18.42
N ARG A 237 -9.41 -11.38 17.59
CA ARG A 237 -8.82 -12.73 17.70
C ARG A 237 -7.33 -12.71 17.41
N CYS A 238 -6.86 -11.92 16.44
CA CYS A 238 -5.44 -11.77 16.14
C CYS A 238 -4.68 -11.20 17.34
N ARG A 239 -5.19 -10.13 17.97
CA ARG A 239 -4.58 -9.55 19.18
C ARG A 239 -4.50 -10.56 20.32
N ALA A 240 -5.58 -11.31 20.57
CA ALA A 240 -5.58 -12.36 21.58
C ALA A 240 -4.52 -13.45 21.28
N ALA A 241 -4.37 -13.87 20.03
CA ALA A 241 -3.34 -14.83 19.64
C ALA A 241 -1.92 -14.26 19.79
N LEU A 242 -1.71 -12.97 19.50
CA LEU A 242 -0.42 -12.30 19.71
C LEU A 242 -0.03 -12.21 21.19
N GLU A 243 -1.01 -12.13 22.11
CA GLU A 243 -0.77 -12.15 23.56
C GLU A 243 -0.31 -13.53 24.07
N GLU A 244 -0.61 -14.62 23.35
CA GLU A 244 -0.18 -15.98 23.72
C GLU A 244 1.27 -16.30 23.31
N ARG A 245 1.98 -15.35 22.68
CA ARG A 245 3.37 -15.53 22.25
C ARG A 245 4.36 -15.57 23.42
N PRO A 246 5.59 -16.06 23.20
CA PRO A 246 6.69 -15.88 24.16
C PRO A 246 7.00 -14.39 24.38
N GLU A 247 6.92 -13.90 25.63
CA GLU A 247 7.13 -12.48 25.97
C GLU A 247 8.60 -12.03 25.89
N ASP A 248 9.55 -12.97 25.96
CA ASP A 248 10.99 -12.69 26.06
C ASP A 248 11.69 -12.47 24.71
N ALA A 249 10.95 -12.54 23.58
CA ALA A 249 11.49 -12.48 22.23
C ALA A 249 10.81 -11.38 21.39
N PRO A 250 11.52 -10.76 20.41
CA PRO A 250 10.94 -9.75 19.54
C PRO A 250 9.73 -10.27 18.76
N LEU A 251 8.74 -9.40 18.57
CA LEU A 251 7.57 -9.64 17.72
C LEU A 251 7.65 -8.79 16.45
N PHE A 252 7.67 -9.47 15.31
CA PHE A 252 7.55 -8.84 14.00
C PHE A 252 6.14 -9.09 13.45
N VAL A 253 5.43 -8.02 13.08
CA VAL A 253 4.07 -8.12 12.52
C VAL A 253 4.05 -7.64 11.08
N VAL A 254 3.72 -8.55 10.18
CA VAL A 254 3.68 -8.30 8.73
C VAL A 254 2.28 -8.52 8.17
N GLY A 255 1.93 -7.90 7.05
CA GLY A 255 0.68 -8.20 6.37
C GLY A 255 0.06 -7.05 5.60
N GLU A 256 -1.27 -6.99 5.60
CA GLU A 256 -2.00 -6.03 4.76
C GLU A 256 -1.95 -4.63 5.37
N SER A 257 -1.44 -3.65 4.61
CA SER A 257 -1.26 -2.26 5.08
C SER A 257 -2.54 -1.63 5.65
N SER A 258 -3.70 -2.05 5.17
CA SER A 258 -5.00 -1.54 5.61
C SER A 258 -5.33 -1.90 7.07
N VAL A 259 -4.79 -2.99 7.60
CA VAL A 259 -5.07 -3.48 8.97
C VAL A 259 -3.84 -3.50 9.86
N LEU A 260 -2.62 -3.40 9.31
CA LEU A 260 -1.38 -3.45 10.10
C LEU A 260 -1.32 -2.42 11.25
N HIS A 261 -1.87 -1.22 11.03
CA HIS A 261 -1.89 -0.17 12.05
C HIS A 261 -2.73 -0.51 13.29
N GLU A 262 -3.63 -1.49 13.20
CA GLU A 262 -4.49 -1.93 14.31
C GLU A 262 -3.77 -2.89 15.29
N VAL A 263 -2.59 -3.40 14.89
CA VAL A 263 -1.79 -4.39 15.62
C VAL A 263 -0.31 -4.02 15.70
N SER A 264 0.05 -2.80 15.30
CA SER A 264 1.44 -2.33 15.24
C SER A 264 2.00 -1.88 16.59
N ARG A 265 1.15 -1.64 17.59
CA ARG A 265 1.59 -1.18 18.92
C ARG A 265 2.25 -2.28 19.73
N GLU A 266 1.89 -3.51 19.43
CA GLU A 266 2.36 -4.72 20.09
C GLU A 266 3.68 -5.23 19.50
N ALA A 267 4.07 -4.73 18.32
CA ALA A 267 5.19 -5.21 17.51
C ALA A 267 6.45 -4.35 17.68
N ASP A 268 7.61 -5.00 17.64
CA ASP A 268 8.92 -4.34 17.61
C ASP A 268 9.25 -3.82 16.22
N ALA A 269 8.80 -4.51 15.17
CA ALA A 269 8.86 -4.03 13.79
C ALA A 269 7.64 -4.48 12.98
N THR A 270 7.30 -3.69 11.96
CA THR A 270 6.17 -3.97 11.08
C THR A 270 6.51 -3.77 9.62
N ALA A 271 5.99 -4.62 8.74
CA ALA A 271 6.15 -4.45 7.29
C ALA A 271 4.90 -4.88 6.51
N ALA A 272 4.61 -4.16 5.43
CA ALA A 272 3.55 -4.57 4.51
C ALA A 272 4.03 -5.70 3.60
N VAL A 273 3.26 -6.79 3.51
CA VAL A 273 3.53 -7.92 2.60
C VAL A 273 2.26 -8.39 1.94
N ASP A 274 2.34 -8.87 0.70
CA ASP A 274 1.20 -9.42 -0.04
C ASP A 274 1.18 -10.95 -0.06
N ALA A 275 1.40 -11.54 1.12
CA ALA A 275 1.35 -12.99 1.27
C ALA A 275 -0.10 -13.50 1.27
N THR A 276 -0.42 -14.48 0.43
CA THR A 276 -1.77 -15.05 0.29
C THR A 276 -1.72 -16.58 0.27
N GLY A 277 -2.88 -17.22 0.48
CA GLY A 277 -3.02 -18.68 0.49
C GLY A 277 -3.44 -19.20 1.86
N GLU A 278 -3.17 -20.48 2.11
CA GLU A 278 -3.38 -21.11 3.42
C GLU A 278 -2.46 -20.47 4.49
N PRO A 279 -2.87 -20.41 5.77
CA PRO A 279 -2.12 -19.71 6.82
C PRO A 279 -0.63 -20.07 6.89
N GLU A 280 -0.28 -21.35 6.80
CA GLU A 280 1.12 -21.82 6.86
C GLU A 280 1.93 -21.35 5.64
N ALA A 281 1.43 -21.59 4.42
CA ALA A 281 2.10 -21.16 3.19
C ALA A 281 2.19 -19.63 3.05
N ALA A 282 1.17 -18.92 3.53
CA ALA A 282 1.17 -17.46 3.56
C ALA A 282 2.23 -16.95 4.55
N LEU A 283 2.38 -17.57 5.72
CA LEU A 283 3.43 -17.21 6.67
C LEU A 283 4.84 -17.45 6.09
N ASP A 284 5.06 -18.56 5.41
CA ASP A 284 6.34 -18.84 4.74
C ASP A 284 6.69 -17.77 3.69
N SER A 285 5.72 -17.42 2.84
CA SER A 285 5.91 -16.33 1.87
C SER A 285 6.15 -14.98 2.54
N ALA A 286 5.50 -14.71 3.67
CA ALA A 286 5.67 -13.50 4.43
C ALA A 286 7.07 -13.44 5.08
N PHE A 287 7.56 -14.58 5.59
CA PHE A 287 8.91 -14.73 6.12
C PHE A 287 9.96 -14.40 5.06
N ASP A 288 9.86 -15.02 3.88
CA ASP A 288 10.81 -14.78 2.79
C ASP A 288 10.79 -13.31 2.35
N SER A 289 9.61 -12.72 2.25
CA SER A 289 9.45 -11.31 1.88
C SER A 289 10.01 -10.35 2.94
N PHE A 290 9.80 -10.65 4.22
CA PHE A 290 10.23 -9.79 5.32
C PHE A 290 11.76 -9.76 5.46
N TRP A 291 12.42 -10.89 5.25
CA TRP A 291 13.89 -11.02 5.32
C TRP A 291 14.58 -10.80 3.96
N THR A 292 13.84 -10.38 2.94
CA THR A 292 14.42 -9.91 1.69
C THR A 292 14.75 -8.43 1.79
N VAL A 293 16.03 -8.12 1.66
CA VAL A 293 16.58 -6.77 1.82
C VAL A 293 16.89 -6.17 0.45
N THR A 294 16.49 -4.93 0.24
CA THR A 294 16.90 -4.13 -0.92
C THR A 294 18.25 -3.47 -0.66
N LEU A 295 19.26 -3.89 -1.42
CA LEU A 295 20.55 -3.20 -1.53
C LEU A 295 20.47 -2.08 -2.57
N TYR A 296 20.81 -0.88 -2.16
CA TYR A 296 21.00 0.30 -3.00
C TYR A 296 22.49 0.62 -3.10
N GLY A 297 23.02 0.69 -4.32
CA GLY A 297 24.31 1.34 -4.58
C GLY A 297 24.09 2.82 -4.82
N ILE A 298 24.61 3.67 -3.93
CA ILE A 298 24.42 5.12 -3.95
C ILE A 298 25.43 5.77 -4.90
#